data_AF-A0A966UX08-F1
#
_entry.id   AF-A0A966UX08-F1
#
_cell.length_a   1.000
_cell.length_b   1.000
_cell.length_c   1.000
_cell.angle_alpha   90.00
_cell.angle_beta   90.00
_cell.angle_gamma   90.00
#
_symmetry.space_group_name_H-M   'P 1'
#
loop_
_entity.id
_entity.type
_entity.pdbx_description
1 polymer ?
#
loop_
_entity_poly.entity_id
_entity_poly.type
_entity_poly.pdbx_seq_one_letter_code
_entity_poly.pdbx_strand_id
1 'polypeptide(L)' 'MSKPIKREPGSRTIPAWQRGAGSENFTDVRYEVAEGMAKITINRPHVRNAFRPETLAELQTAFNFARDDDKVGVIIF' A
#
# COMPACT_ATOMS: atom_id res chain seq x y z
N MET A 1 15.73 -25.17 -31.50
CA MET A 1 15.75 -25.54 -30.08
C MET A 1 15.98 -24.28 -29.26
N SER A 2 14.92 -23.65 -28.74
CA SER A 2 15.04 -22.40 -27.96
C SER A 2 15.66 -22.73 -26.59
N LYS A 3 16.71 -22.00 -26.20
CA LYS A 3 17.35 -22.19 -24.89
C LYS A 3 16.33 -21.89 -23.78
N PRO A 4 16.29 -22.68 -22.70
CA PRO A 4 15.37 -22.42 -21.59
C PRO A 4 15.70 -21.07 -20.96
N ILE A 5 14.71 -20.19 -20.88
CA ILE A 5 14.83 -18.88 -20.24
C ILE A 5 14.98 -19.13 -18.74
N LYS A 6 16.21 -19.08 -18.22
CA LYS A 6 16.45 -19.05 -16.77
C LYS A 6 16.00 -17.68 -16.25
N ARG A 7 14.81 -17.60 -15.66
CA ARG A 7 14.38 -16.42 -14.91
C ARG A 7 14.93 -16.56 -13.50
N GLU A 8 15.92 -15.74 -13.16
CA GLU A 8 16.31 -15.59 -11.76
C GLU A 8 15.16 -14.89 -11.02
N PRO A 9 14.68 -15.45 -9.90
CA PRO A 9 13.68 -14.76 -9.10
C PRO A 9 14.27 -13.43 -8.63
N GLY A 10 13.52 -12.34 -8.78
CA GLY A 10 13.90 -11.03 -8.26
C GLY A 10 14.15 -11.07 -6.75
N SER A 11 14.76 -10.00 -6.23
CA SER A 11 15.02 -9.87 -4.78
C SER A 11 13.75 -10.10 -3.97
N ARG A 12 13.87 -10.88 -2.89
CA ARG A 12 12.78 -11.15 -1.93
C ARG A 12 12.96 -10.35 -0.64
N THR A 13 13.86 -9.37 -0.64
CA THR A 13 14.05 -8.46 0.50
C THR A 13 12.76 -7.69 0.76
N ILE A 14 12.36 -7.62 2.03
CA ILE A 14 11.18 -6.85 2.41
C ILE A 14 11.53 -5.36 2.27
N PRO A 15 10.76 -4.57 1.51
CA PRO A 15 11.05 -3.16 1.32
C PRO A 15 10.87 -2.39 2.62
N ALA A 16 11.64 -1.31 2.79
CA ALA A 16 11.54 -0.44 3.96
C ALA A 16 10.31 0.47 3.85
N TRP A 17 9.18 0.03 4.40
CA TRP A 17 7.93 0.78 4.41
C TRP A 17 8.04 2.07 5.22
N GLN A 18 7.64 3.18 4.62
CA GLN A 18 7.58 4.49 5.25
C GLN A 18 6.14 5.00 5.24
N ARG A 19 5.74 5.75 6.27
CA ARG A 19 4.41 6.36 6.30
C ARG A 19 4.29 7.39 5.17
N GLY A 20 3.22 7.31 4.39
CA GLY A 20 2.98 8.29 3.33
C GLY A 20 2.60 9.66 3.89
N ALA A 21 3.08 10.72 3.26
CA ALA A 21 2.79 12.10 3.69
C ALA A 21 1.29 12.41 3.65
N GLY A 22 0.78 13.18 4.62
CA GLY A 22 -0.64 13.56 4.69
C GLY A 22 -1.55 12.51 5.33
N SER A 23 -1.01 11.33 5.68
CA SER A 23 -1.74 10.26 6.37
C SER A 23 -1.58 10.28 7.90
N GLU A 24 -1.04 11.37 8.47
CA GLU A 24 -0.72 11.49 9.89
C GLU A 24 -1.97 11.35 10.78
N ASN A 25 -3.11 11.81 10.26
CA ASN A 25 -4.39 11.85 10.96
C ASN A 25 -5.25 10.59 10.76
N PHE A 26 -4.81 9.61 9.96
CA PHE A 26 -5.59 8.38 9.79
C PHE A 26 -5.61 7.57 11.09
N THR A 27 -6.80 7.09 11.42
CA THR A 27 -7.07 6.32 12.64
C THR A 27 -7.42 4.88 12.33
N ASP A 28 -8.19 4.65 11.28
CA ASP A 28 -8.70 3.35 10.87
C ASP A 28 -7.88 2.73 9.72
N VAL A 29 -7.06 3.53 9.03
CA VAL A 29 -6.25 3.13 7.87
C VAL A 29 -4.77 3.47 8.10
N ARG A 30 -3.87 2.60 7.63
CA ARG A 30 -2.44 2.88 7.53
C ARG A 30 -2.05 2.98 6.06
N TYR A 31 -1.42 4.10 5.70
CA TYR A 31 -0.88 4.34 4.35
C TYR A 31 0.66 4.32 4.42
N GLU A 32 1.26 3.38 3.73
CA GLU A 32 2.70 3.20 3.64
C GLU A 32 3.16 3.19 2.19
N VAL A 33 4.35 3.72 1.91
CA VAL A 33 4.97 3.71 0.59
C VAL A 33 6.39 3.15 0.67
N ALA A 34 6.79 2.38 -0.34
CA ALA A 34 8.16 1.93 -0.52
C ALA A 34 8.40 1.47 -1.96
N GLU A 35 9.56 1.80 -2.53
CA GLU A 35 10.02 1.25 -3.83
C GLU A 35 8.99 1.35 -4.96
N GLY A 36 8.21 2.45 -5.01
CA GLY A 36 7.16 2.67 -6.00
C GLY A 36 5.87 1.87 -5.78
N MET A 37 5.70 1.29 -4.59
CA MET A 37 4.48 0.64 -4.14
C MET A 37 3.83 1.45 -3.03
N ALA A 38 2.51 1.54 -3.07
CA ALA A 38 1.67 1.96 -1.96
C ALA A 38 1.06 0.73 -1.29
N LYS A 39 1.02 0.72 0.04
CA LYS A 39 0.36 -0.30 0.85
C LYS A 39 -0.65 0.39 1.75
N ILE A 40 -1.92 0.06 1.53
CA ILE A 40 -3.05 0.59 2.28
C ILE A 40 -3.57 -0.55 3.14
N THR A 41 -3.70 -0.34 4.45
CA THR A 41 -4.13 -1.39 5.38
C THR A 41 -5.23 -0.87 6.27
N ILE A 42 -6.37 -1.56 6.33
CA ILE A 42 -7.38 -1.30 7.37
C ILE A 42 -6.79 -1.75 8.71
N ASN A 43 -6.61 -0.81 9.63
CA ASN A 43 -5.97 -1.00 10.94
C ASN A 43 -7.01 -1.03 12.07
N ARG A 44 -8.02 -1.90 11.95
CA ARG A 44 -9.07 -2.08 12.96
C ARG A 44 -9.13 -3.54 13.47
N PRO A 45 -8.03 -4.07 14.03
CA PRO A 45 -7.93 -5.50 14.36
C PRO A 45 -8.97 -5.94 15.40
N HIS A 46 -9.38 -5.04 16.30
CA HIS A 46 -10.37 -5.29 17.35
C HIS A 46 -11.76 -5.65 16.82
N VAL A 47 -12.07 -5.31 15.56
CA VAL A 47 -13.31 -5.67 14.86
C VAL A 47 -13.03 -6.44 13.56
N ARG A 48 -11.92 -7.19 13.51
CA ARG A 48 -11.49 -7.98 12.34
C ARG A 48 -11.42 -7.15 11.05
N ASN A 49 -10.98 -5.90 11.17
CA ASN A 49 -10.87 -4.94 10.07
C ASN A 49 -12.18 -4.65 9.34
N ALA A 50 -13.34 -4.83 10.01
CA ALA A 50 -14.61 -4.35 9.47
C ALA A 50 -14.56 -2.83 9.24
N PHE A 51 -15.07 -2.36 8.11
CA PHE A 51 -15.06 -0.93 7.77
C PHE A 51 -16.30 -0.21 8.30
N ARG A 52 -16.15 1.10 8.53
CA ARG A 52 -17.22 2.06 8.84
C ARG A 52 -17.10 3.27 7.91
N PRO A 53 -18.06 4.23 7.90
CA PRO A 53 -17.99 5.40 7.02
C PRO A 53 -16.67 6.18 7.13
N GLU A 54 -16.11 6.31 8.33
CA GLU A 54 -14.79 6.93 8.56
C GLU A 54 -13.66 6.15 7.87
N THR A 55 -13.63 4.82 8.00
CA THR A 55 -12.66 3.98 7.29
C THR A 55 -12.77 4.18 5.77
N LEU A 56 -13.98 4.27 5.23
CA LEU A 56 -14.18 4.48 3.79
C LEU A 56 -13.67 5.87 3.34
N ALA A 57 -13.86 6.90 4.14
CA ALA A 57 -13.34 8.24 3.87
C ALA A 57 -11.80 8.24 3.87
N GLU A 58 -11.17 7.65 4.89
CA GLU A 58 -9.71 7.52 4.95
C GLU A 58 -9.15 6.68 3.79
N LEU A 59 -9.83 5.59 3.42
CA LEU A 59 -9.45 4.78 2.26
C LEU A 59 -9.51 5.61 0.97
N GLN A 60 -10.59 6.37 0.75
CA GLN A 60 -10.71 7.23 -0.43
C GLN A 60 -9.55 8.23 -0.49
N THR A 61 -9.21 8.87 0.63
CA THR A 61 -8.06 9.78 0.70
C THR A 61 -6.73 9.05 0.42
N ALA A 62 -6.52 7.86 1.00
CA ALA A 62 -5.31 7.06 0.77
C ALA A 62 -5.15 6.66 -0.71
N PHE A 63 -6.24 6.25 -1.36
CA PHE A 63 -6.25 5.92 -2.79
C PHE A 63 -5.98 7.15 -3.66
N ASN A 64 -6.48 8.34 -3.28
CA ASN A 64 -6.17 9.58 -3.99
C ASN A 64 -4.69 9.94 -3.86
N PHE A 65 -4.10 9.83 -2.65
CA PHE A 65 -2.66 10.04 -2.48
C PHE A 65 -1.81 9.09 -3.32
N ALA A 66 -2.18 7.81 -3.38
CA ALA A 66 -1.48 6.84 -4.21
C ALA A 66 -1.66 7.09 -5.71
N ARG A 67 -2.83 7.62 -6.13
CA ARG A 67 -3.13 7.96 -7.52
C ARG A 67 -2.36 9.18 -7.99
N ASP A 68 -2.21 10.19 -7.14
CA ASP A 68 -1.61 11.48 -7.47
C ASP A 68 -0.07 11.47 -7.31
N ASP A 69 0.51 10.40 -6.76
CA ASP A 69 1.96 10.20 -6.67
C ASP A 69 2.48 9.44 -7.89
N ASP A 70 3.11 10.15 -8.82
CA ASP A 70 3.72 9.59 -10.04
C ASP A 70 4.79 8.52 -9.79
N LYS A 71 5.30 8.39 -8.55
CA LYS A 71 6.25 7.35 -8.17
C LYS A 71 5.56 6.02 -7.85
N VAL A 72 4.27 6.03 -7.53
CA VAL A 72 3.50 4.83 -7.17
C VAL A 72 2.98 4.16 -8.44
N GLY A 73 3.48 2.96 -8.73
CA GLY A 73 3.01 2.15 -9.86
C GLY A 73 2.06 1.03 -9.45
N VAL A 74 2.05 0.63 -8.17
CA VAL A 74 1.29 -0.52 -7.67
C VAL A 74 0.72 -0.22 -6.29
N ILE A 75 -0.51 -0.68 -6.05
CA ILE A 75 -1.17 -0.61 -4.74
C ILE A 75 -1.39 -2.03 -4.20
N ILE A 76 -1.01 -2.25 -2.95
CA ILE A 76 -1.35 -3.43 -2.14
C ILE A 76 -2.43 -2.99 -1.16
N PHE A 77 -3.58 -3.66 -1.18
CA PHE A 77 -4.70 -3.43 -0.28
C PHE A 77 -5.17 -4.74 0.32
#